data_AF-A0A9E1YRI2-F1
#
_entry.id   AF-A0A9E1YRI2-F1
#
_cell.length_a   1.000
_cell.length_b   1.000
_cell.length_c   1.000
_cell.angle_alpha   90.00
_cell.angle_beta   90.00
_cell.angle_gamma   90.00
#
_symmetry.space_group_name_H-M   'P 1'
#
loop_
_entity.id
_entity.type
_entity.pdbx_description
1 polymer ?
#
loop_
_entity_poly.entity_id
_entity_poly.type
_entity_poly.pdbx_seq_one_letter_code
_entity_poly.pdbx_strand_id
1 'polypeptide(L)'
;MATISISDHAREVMNKAPVWDMTLPWEPEAIDEATLPRFHAAGVDLISLTVSMPTLDDTMRHIARVLAHIRAHADTMALIRGVDDVTRAREEGKLALTFNLQETNPLDGDP
;
A
#
# COMPACT_ATOMS: atom_id res chain seq x y z
N MET A 1 -14.77 -18.54 7.37
CA MET A 1 -14.86 -17.13 6.94
C MET A 1 -16.19 -16.95 6.21
N ALA A 2 -16.97 -15.93 6.55
CA ALA A 2 -18.20 -15.63 5.82
C ALA A 2 -17.83 -15.16 4.41
N THR A 3 -18.37 -15.82 3.39
CA THR A 3 -18.19 -15.39 2.00
C THR A 3 -19.00 -14.12 1.81
N ILE A 4 -18.33 -12.97 1.72
CA ILE A 4 -18.98 -11.72 1.36
C ILE A 4 -19.48 -11.87 -0.08
N SER A 5 -20.80 -11.91 -0.25
CA SER A 5 -21.41 -11.95 -1.58
C SER A 5 -21.44 -10.53 -2.14
N ILE A 6 -20.63 -10.28 -3.17
CA ILE A 6 -20.72 -9.06 -3.98
C ILE A 6 -21.47 -9.36 -5.27
N SER A 7 -22.23 -8.38 -5.77
CA SER A 7 -22.95 -8.51 -7.04
C SER A 7 -21.99 -8.63 -8.22
N ASP A 8 -22.43 -9.29 -9.30
CA ASP A 8 -21.66 -9.40 -10.53
C ASP A 8 -21.31 -8.02 -11.11
N HIS A 9 -22.22 -7.06 -10.96
CA HIS A 9 -22.00 -5.68 -11.38
C HIS A 9 -20.86 -5.00 -10.60
N ALA A 10 -20.80 -5.18 -9.28
CA ALA A 10 -19.70 -4.62 -8.48
C ALA A 10 -18.35 -5.22 -8.91
N ARG A 11 -18.32 -6.53 -9.15
CA ARG A 11 -17.14 -7.26 -9.61
C ARG A 11 -16.70 -6.79 -11.00
N GLU A 12 -17.64 -6.54 -11.90
CA GLU A 12 -17.38 -5.96 -13.22
C GLU A 12 -16.78 -4.54 -13.12
N VAL A 13 -17.30 -3.69 -12.25
CA VAL A 13 -16.77 -2.33 -12.02
C VAL A 13 -15.33 -2.38 -11.49
N MET A 14 -15.06 -3.22 -10.49
CA MET A 14 -13.70 -3.40 -9.93
C MET A 14 -12.70 -3.95 -10.96
N ASN A 15 -13.16 -4.79 -11.90
CA ASN A 15 -12.27 -5.28 -12.97
C ASN A 15 -11.95 -4.20 -14.01
N LYS A 16 -12.84 -3.22 -14.22
CA LYS A 16 -12.68 -2.17 -15.25
C LYS A 16 -11.86 -0.97 -14.81
N ALA A 17 -11.68 -0.76 -13.51
CA ALA A 17 -10.93 0.37 -12.96
C ALA A 17 -10.05 -0.09 -11.80
N PRO A 18 -8.86 0.51 -11.61
CA PRO A 18 -8.03 0.15 -10.47
C PRO A 18 -8.67 0.65 -9.16
N VAL A 19 -8.63 -0.18 -8.12
CA VAL A 19 -9.15 0.12 -6.79
C VAL A 19 -8.00 0.60 -5.91
N TRP A 20 -8.09 1.83 -5.44
CA TRP A 20 -7.03 2.48 -4.67
C TRP A 20 -7.52 2.71 -3.24
N ASP A 21 -6.74 2.23 -2.27
CA ASP A 21 -6.86 2.64 -0.88
C ASP A 21 -5.78 3.69 -0.59
N MET A 22 -6.20 4.92 -0.33
CA MET A 22 -5.28 6.04 -0.15
C MET A 22 -4.77 6.20 1.29
N THR A 23 -5.23 5.36 2.22
CA THR A 23 -4.84 5.46 3.63
C THR A 23 -4.91 4.12 4.33
N LEU A 24 -3.73 3.49 4.52
CA LEU A 24 -3.57 2.38 5.45
C LEU A 24 -2.56 2.76 6.55
N PRO A 25 -2.98 2.88 7.82
CA PRO A 25 -2.05 3.00 8.94
C PRO A 25 -1.08 1.81 8.93
N TRP A 26 0.21 2.11 8.84
CA TRP A 26 1.22 1.09 8.59
C TRP A 26 2.37 1.17 9.59
N GLU A 27 2.04 1.28 10.88
CA GLU A 27 3.01 1.34 11.98
C GLU A 27 3.92 0.10 12.02
N PRO A 28 5.10 0.17 12.69
CA PRO A 28 6.03 -0.97 12.77
C PRO A 28 5.39 -2.30 13.20
N GLU A 29 4.40 -2.26 14.09
CA GLU A 29 3.68 -3.40 14.63
C GLU A 29 2.66 -3.98 13.62
N ALA A 30 2.26 -3.21 12.62
CA ALA A 30 1.35 -3.62 11.56
C ALA A 30 2.06 -4.31 10.39
N ILE A 31 3.41 -4.28 10.34
CA ILE A 31 4.20 -4.97 9.32
C ILE A 31 4.13 -6.48 9.58
N ASP A 32 3.23 -7.15 8.87
CA ASP A 32 3.00 -8.58 8.92
C ASP A 32 2.98 -9.21 7.52
N GLU A 33 2.81 -10.53 7.46
CA GLU A 33 2.76 -11.29 6.21
C GLU A 33 1.33 -11.51 5.68
N ALA A 34 0.31 -10.92 6.31
CA ALA A 34 -1.09 -11.28 6.06
C ALA A 34 -1.93 -10.11 5.55
N THR A 35 -1.66 -8.90 6.00
CA THR A 35 -2.52 -7.73 5.80
C THR A 35 -2.48 -7.25 4.36
N LEU A 36 -1.30 -6.96 3.80
CA LEU A 36 -1.18 -6.55 2.39
C LEU A 36 -1.65 -7.64 1.41
N PRO A 37 -1.30 -8.93 1.58
CA PRO A 37 -1.84 -10.00 0.74
C PRO A 37 -3.38 -10.10 0.81
N ARG A 38 -3.98 -9.84 1.97
CA ARG A 38 -5.44 -9.84 2.12
C ARG A 38 -6.10 -8.70 1.33
N PHE A 39 -5.50 -7.51 1.31
CA PHE A 39 -6.00 -6.40 0.48
C PHE A 39 -5.89 -6.72 -1.01
N HIS A 40 -4.75 -7.25 -1.44
CA HIS A 40 -4.55 -7.64 -2.84
C HIS A 40 -5.54 -8.74 -3.26
N ALA A 41 -5.75 -9.76 -2.43
CA ALA A 41 -6.75 -10.81 -2.67
C ALA A 41 -8.21 -10.28 -2.69
N ALA A 42 -8.48 -9.14 -2.03
CA ALA A 42 -9.77 -8.46 -2.08
C ALA A 42 -9.96 -7.59 -3.35
N GLY A 43 -8.95 -7.50 -4.21
CA GLY A 43 -8.99 -6.73 -5.46
C GLY A 43 -8.56 -5.28 -5.32
N VAL A 44 -7.78 -4.93 -4.29
CA VAL A 44 -7.11 -3.62 -4.20
C VAL A 44 -5.85 -3.64 -5.05
N ASP A 45 -5.72 -2.66 -5.94
CA ASP A 45 -4.61 -2.55 -6.87
C ASP A 45 -3.50 -1.64 -6.33
N LEU A 46 -3.84 -0.60 -5.55
CA LEU A 46 -2.90 0.35 -4.94
C LEU A 46 -3.24 0.59 -3.46
N ILE A 47 -2.21 0.60 -2.61
CA ILE A 47 -2.31 1.10 -1.23
C ILE A 47 -1.29 2.20 -0.98
N SER A 48 -1.74 3.31 -0.40
CA SER A 48 -0.89 4.35 0.16
C SER A 48 -0.69 4.12 1.66
N LEU A 49 0.50 3.66 2.00
CA LEU A 49 0.91 3.33 3.36
C LEU A 49 1.28 4.59 4.13
N THR A 50 0.71 4.76 5.32
CA THR A 50 1.10 5.83 6.24
C THR A 50 2.37 5.45 6.97
N VAL A 51 3.42 6.20 6.68
CA VAL A 51 4.78 5.95 7.19
C VAL A 51 5.28 7.04 8.14
N SER A 52 4.46 8.07 8.41
CA SER A 52 4.79 9.14 9.35
C SER A 52 4.90 8.62 10.77
N MET A 53 5.98 8.99 11.46
CA MET A 53 6.23 8.78 12.88
C MET A 53 6.42 10.14 13.57
N PRO A 54 6.42 10.23 14.92
CA PRO A 54 6.52 11.52 15.60
C PRO A 54 7.75 12.37 15.25
N THR A 55 8.84 11.77 14.76
CA THR A 55 10.08 12.47 14.40
C THR A 55 10.54 12.12 12.97
N LEU A 56 11.37 12.97 12.36
CA LEU A 56 12.02 12.70 11.07
C LEU A 56 12.86 11.41 11.12
N ASP A 57 13.68 11.24 12.16
CA ASP A 57 14.57 10.07 12.30
C ASP A 57 13.75 8.77 12.39
N ASP A 58 12.69 8.75 13.20
CA ASP A 58 11.80 7.59 13.32
C ASP A 58 11.08 7.31 11.99
N THR A 59 10.63 8.36 11.30
CA THR A 59 9.98 8.24 9.98
C THR A 59 10.92 7.62 8.96
N MET A 60 12.18 8.08 8.91
CA MET A 60 13.17 7.52 7.99
C MET A 60 13.52 6.07 8.31
N ARG A 61 13.63 5.70 9.60
CA ARG A 61 13.81 4.31 10.03
C ARG A 61 12.62 3.45 9.64
N HIS A 62 11.41 3.97 9.80
CA HIS A 62 10.18 3.27 9.46
C HIS A 62 10.06 3.05 7.95
N ILE A 63 10.30 4.08 7.13
CA ILE A 63 10.39 3.97 5.67
C ILE A 63 11.42 2.90 5.27
N ALA A 64 12.60 2.87 5.88
CA ALA A 64 13.62 1.87 5.57
C ALA A 64 13.14 0.42 5.86
N ARG A 65 12.38 0.21 6.95
CA ARG A 65 11.78 -1.10 7.27
C ARG A 65 10.72 -1.50 6.25
N VAL A 66 9.83 -0.59 5.89
CA VAL A 66 8.79 -0.83 4.88
C VAL A 66 9.42 -1.14 3.53
N LEU A 67 10.44 -0.39 3.10
CA LEU A 67 11.20 -0.66 1.88
C LEU A 67 11.85 -2.05 1.90
N ALA A 68 12.40 -2.47 3.04
CA ALA A 68 12.99 -3.80 3.19
C ALA A 68 11.92 -4.91 3.06
N HIS A 69 10.76 -4.72 3.67
CA HIS A 69 9.64 -5.66 3.56
C HIS A 69 9.12 -5.76 2.10
N ILE A 70 8.96 -4.64 1.41
CA ILE A 70 8.54 -4.63 -0.02
C ILE A 70 9.57 -5.36 -0.89
N ARG A 71 10.87 -5.16 -0.64
CA ARG A 71 11.93 -5.85 -1.38
C ARG A 71 11.95 -7.35 -1.14
N ALA A 72 11.64 -7.79 0.08
CA ALA A 72 11.52 -9.21 0.41
C ALA A 72 10.35 -9.89 -0.32
N HIS A 73 9.35 -9.12 -0.73
CA HIS A 73 8.12 -9.56 -1.40
C HIS A 73 8.00 -9.01 -2.83
N ALA A 74 9.12 -8.78 -3.52
CA ALA A 74 9.14 -8.15 -4.85
C ALA A 74 8.45 -8.98 -5.96
N ASP A 75 8.15 -10.24 -5.67
CA ASP A 75 7.34 -11.13 -6.51
C ASP A 75 5.85 -10.78 -6.46
N THR A 76 5.36 -10.23 -5.34
CA THR A 76 3.94 -9.94 -5.09
C THR A 76 3.63 -8.46 -4.84
N MET A 77 4.65 -7.63 -4.62
CA MET A 77 4.51 -6.21 -4.28
C MET A 77 5.43 -5.34 -5.13
N ALA A 78 5.00 -4.09 -5.38
CA ALA A 78 5.81 -3.10 -6.10
C ALA A 78 5.67 -1.70 -5.48
N LEU A 79 6.78 -1.07 -5.10
CA LEU A 79 6.79 0.36 -4.77
C LEU A 79 6.70 1.18 -6.07
N ILE A 80 5.67 2.01 -6.18
CA ILE A 80 5.45 2.84 -7.36
C ILE A 80 6.08 4.23 -7.23
N ARG A 81 6.39 4.86 -8.36
CA ARG A 81 6.90 6.24 -8.48
C ARG A 81 5.97 7.13 -9.30
N GLY A 82 5.10 6.54 -10.12
CA GLY A 82 4.12 7.25 -10.92
C GLY A 82 2.89 6.40 -11.22
N VAL A 83 1.89 7.04 -11.84
CA VAL A 83 0.59 6.41 -12.12
C VAL A 83 0.72 5.24 -13.09
N ASP A 84 1.65 5.31 -14.06
CA ASP A 84 1.90 4.23 -15.02
C ASP A 84 2.40 2.94 -14.34
N ASP A 85 3.07 3.07 -13.18
CA ASP A 85 3.53 1.92 -12.42
C ASP A 85 2.38 1.14 -11.78
N VAL A 86 1.23 1.78 -11.52
CA VAL A 86 0.03 1.11 -11.00
C VAL A 86 -0.52 0.14 -12.04
N THR A 87 -0.64 0.61 -13.29
CA THR A 87 -1.08 -0.23 -14.42
C THR A 87 -0.12 -1.41 -14.60
N ARG A 88 1.19 -1.14 -14.60
CA ARG A 88 2.20 -2.21 -14.72
C ARG A 88 2.11 -3.22 -13.58
N ALA A 89 2.01 -2.76 -12.32
CA ALA A 89 1.89 -3.66 -11.16
C ALA A 89 0.65 -4.56 -11.28
N ARG A 90 -0.49 -4.00 -11.70
CA ARG A 90 -1.74 -4.74 -11.94
C ARG A 90 -1.57 -5.82 -13.01
N GLU A 91 -0.94 -5.49 -14.14
CA GLU A 91 -0.67 -6.44 -15.23
C GLU A 91 0.30 -7.56 -14.79
N GLU A 92 1.25 -7.24 -13.93
CA GLU A 92 2.19 -8.20 -13.33
C GLU A 92 1.56 -9.02 -12.19
N GLY A 93 0.31 -8.74 -11.78
CA GLY A 93 -0.35 -9.40 -10.66
C GLY A 93 0.28 -9.06 -9.31
N LYS A 94 0.75 -7.82 -9.14
CA LYS A 94 1.38 -7.31 -7.91
C LYS A 94 0.53 -6.21 -7.29
N LEU A 95 0.59 -6.13 -5.96
CA LEU A 95 0.05 -4.99 -5.22
C LEU A 95 0.97 -3.77 -5.39
N ALA A 96 0.43 -2.68 -5.94
CA ALA A 96 1.13 -1.41 -5.96
C ALA A 96 1.11 -0.76 -4.57
N LEU A 97 2.24 -0.18 -4.17
CA LEU A 97 2.42 0.48 -2.87
C LEU A 97 3.03 1.87 -3.07
N THR A 98 2.53 2.85 -2.35
CA THR A 98 3.12 4.20 -2.23
C THR A 98 3.13 4.64 -0.76
N PHE A 99 3.77 5.76 -0.47
CA PHE A 99 3.87 6.31 0.89
C PHE A 99 3.13 7.64 1.01
N ASN A 100 2.48 7.84 2.15
CA ASN A 100 2.00 9.14 2.60
C ASN A 100 2.49 9.45 4.02
N LEU A 101 2.48 10.74 4.35
CA LEU A 101 2.61 11.23 5.71
C LEU A 101 1.24 11.80 6.09
N GLN A 102 0.60 11.27 7.14
CA GLN A 102 -0.69 11.80 7.61
C GLN A 102 -0.53 13.00 8.56
N GLU A 103 0.70 13.35 8.89
CA GLU A 103 1.07 14.54 9.66
C GLU A 103 2.35 15.16 9.09
N THR A 104 2.63 16.40 9.46
CA THR A 104 3.79 17.16 8.99
C THR A 104 4.92 17.24 10.01
N ASN A 105 4.76 16.69 11.23
CA ASN A 105 5.81 16.63 12.25
C ASN A 105 7.13 16.02 11.73
N PRO A 106 7.13 14.94 10.92
CA PRO A 106 8.36 14.42 10.30
C PRO A 106 9.13 15.40 9.42
N LEU A 107 8.51 16.50 8.97
CA LEU A 107 9.19 17.51 8.15
C LEU A 107 10.02 18.47 9.00
N ASP A 108 9.90 18.43 10.34
CA ASP A 108 10.70 19.22 11.29
C ASP A 108 10.71 20.74 11.01
N GLY A 109 9.65 21.24 10.38
CA GLY A 109 9.55 22.65 9.96
C GLY A 109 10.48 23.05 8.81
N ASP A 110 11.10 22.08 8.12
CA ASP A 110 11.94 22.27 6.93
C ASP A 110 11.11 22.03 5.65
N PRO A 111 10.72 23.08 4.91
CA PRO A 111 9.79 23.01 3.78
C PRO A 111 10.39 22.53 2.45
#